data_AF-A0A4Q1CGF2-F1
#
_entry.id   AF-A0A4Q1CGF2-F1
#
_cell.length_a   1.000
_cell.length_b   1.000
_cell.length_c   1.000
_cell.angle_alpha   90.00
_cell.angle_beta   90.00
_cell.angle_gamma   90.00
#
_symmetry.space_group_name_H-M   'P 1'
#
loop_
_entity.id
_entity.type
_entity.pdbx_description
1 polymer ?
#
loop_
_entity_poly.entity_id
_entity_poly.type
_entity_poly.pdbx_seq_one_letter_code
_entity_poly.pdbx_strand_id
1 'polypeptide(L)'
;MMYPMVRCYHQNASIPQHSFFILCKGNNAGKPSLTPWPNSFIATSSNEEYYKFFFWLVYGLHQSGKFKVHHRGSVIPYINIEDVRTCIREVALLIHPNWQRFQKIFSALEKCSQLKSNLAQQIVATEKLQKALLHEYFQQIKNAPK
;
A
#
# COMPACT_ATOMS: atom_id res chain seq x y z
N MET A 1 -17.26 -17.72 -3.66
CA MET A 1 -16.11 -16.91 -3.24
C MET A 1 -16.32 -16.50 -1.80
N MET A 2 -15.32 -16.66 -0.92
CA MET A 2 -15.41 -16.19 0.46
C MET A 2 -14.75 -14.82 0.59
N TYR A 3 -15.49 -13.85 1.12
CA TYR A 3 -15.01 -12.47 1.30
C TYR A 3 -14.17 -12.33 2.58
N PRO A 4 -13.25 -11.36 2.63
CA PRO A 4 -12.49 -11.11 3.85
C PRO A 4 -13.41 -10.50 4.90
N MET A 5 -13.19 -10.87 6.16
CA MET A 5 -13.80 -10.16 7.28
C MET A 5 -13.07 -8.83 7.45
N VAL A 6 -13.77 -7.72 7.20
CA VAL A 6 -13.23 -6.37 7.39
C VAL A 6 -13.79 -5.77 8.67
N ARG A 7 -12.94 -5.34 9.61
CA ARG A 7 -13.32 -4.68 10.87
C ARG A 7 -12.37 -3.52 11.20
N CYS A 8 -12.73 -2.66 12.15
CA CYS A 8 -11.80 -1.65 12.67
C CYS A 8 -10.61 -2.32 13.35
N TYR A 9 -9.41 -1.81 13.10
CA TYR A 9 -8.21 -2.25 13.79
C TYR A 9 -8.06 -1.50 15.13
N HIS A 10 -7.63 -2.23 16.15
CA HIS A 10 -7.24 -1.68 17.45
C HIS A 10 -5.82 -2.13 17.76
N GLN A 11 -5.01 -1.23 18.33
CA GLN A 11 -3.57 -1.48 18.53
C GLN A 11 -3.26 -2.72 19.40
N ASN A 12 -4.16 -3.06 20.32
CA ASN A 12 -4.02 -4.21 21.22
C ASN A 12 -4.68 -5.49 20.68
N ALA A 13 -5.23 -5.47 19.47
CA ALA A 13 -5.89 -6.63 18.89
C ALA A 13 -4.87 -7.64 18.37
N SER A 14 -5.09 -8.93 18.65
CA SER A 14 -4.38 -10.01 17.96
C SER A 14 -4.64 -9.93 16.45
N ILE A 15 -3.57 -10.02 15.65
CA ILE A 15 -3.60 -9.96 14.20
C ILE A 15 -3.66 -11.39 13.67
N PRO A 16 -4.80 -11.85 13.12
CA PRO A 16 -4.88 -13.19 12.56
C PRO A 16 -3.92 -13.37 11.37
N GLN A 17 -3.52 -14.60 11.11
CA GLN A 17 -2.79 -14.94 9.89
C GLN A 17 -3.62 -14.52 8.66
N HIS A 18 -2.93 -14.19 7.55
CA HIS A 18 -3.58 -13.77 6.30
C HIS A 18 -4.42 -12.49 6.44
N SER A 19 -3.91 -11.53 7.21
CA SER A 19 -4.52 -10.21 7.41
C SER A 19 -3.68 -9.11 6.78
N PHE A 20 -4.36 -8.11 6.22
CA PHE A 20 -3.75 -6.84 5.81
C PHE A 20 -4.58 -5.67 6.33
N PHE A 21 -4.04 -4.47 6.20
CA PHE A 21 -4.63 -3.25 6.70
C PHE A 21 -5.08 -2.33 5.57
N ILE A 22 -6.13 -1.56 5.80
CA ILE A 22 -6.65 -0.56 4.86
C ILE A 22 -6.76 0.76 5.61
N LEU A 23 -6.07 1.80 5.14
CA LEU A 23 -6.13 3.12 5.75
C LEU A 23 -7.54 3.69 5.65
N CYS A 24 -8.16 4.17 6.74
CA CYS A 24 -9.52 4.70 6.69
C CYS A 24 -9.62 6.23 6.69
N LYS A 25 -8.53 6.96 6.98
CA LYS A 25 -8.49 8.43 7.04
C LYS A 25 -7.35 9.04 6.21
N GLY A 26 -7.54 10.30 5.81
CA GLY A 26 -6.64 11.11 5.01
C GLY A 26 -6.83 10.93 3.51
N ASN A 27 -6.06 11.69 2.73
CA ASN A 27 -6.13 11.68 1.25
C ASN A 27 -5.82 10.31 0.61
N ASN A 28 -5.20 9.40 1.37
CA ASN A 28 -4.88 8.04 0.95
C ASN A 28 -5.86 6.99 1.53
N ALA A 29 -7.03 7.41 2.02
CA ALA A 29 -8.04 6.49 2.53
C ALA A 29 -8.42 5.45 1.46
N GLY A 30 -8.43 4.17 1.84
CA GLY A 30 -8.55 3.00 0.98
C GLY A 30 -7.21 2.33 0.63
N LYS A 31 -6.06 2.93 0.98
CA LYS A 31 -4.73 2.36 0.71
C LYS A 31 -4.48 1.08 1.52
N PRO A 32 -4.10 -0.05 0.88
CA PRO A 32 -3.72 -1.26 1.61
C PRO A 32 -2.28 -1.19 2.14
N SER A 33 -1.99 -1.95 3.21
CA SER A 33 -0.67 -2.09 3.81
C SER A 33 -0.52 -3.42 4.56
N LEU A 34 0.74 -3.87 4.69
CA LEU A 34 1.12 -5.00 5.53
C LEU A 34 1.30 -4.59 6.99
N THR A 35 1.52 -3.31 7.25
CA THR A 35 1.64 -2.74 8.60
C THR A 35 0.44 -1.87 8.94
N PRO A 36 -0.04 -1.88 10.20
CA PRO A 36 -1.17 -1.08 10.61
C PRO A 36 -0.80 0.39 10.82
N TRP A 37 -1.78 1.25 10.61
CA TRP A 37 -1.84 2.61 11.16
C TRP A 37 -2.87 2.70 12.30
N PRO A 38 -2.84 3.76 13.13
CA PRO A 38 -3.87 3.99 14.14
C PRO A 38 -5.29 4.06 13.55
N ASN A 39 -5.44 4.59 12.33
CA ASN A 39 -6.71 4.72 11.63
C ASN A 39 -6.83 3.68 10.50
N SER A 40 -6.83 2.39 10.85
CA SER A 40 -6.93 1.30 9.87
C SER A 40 -8.19 0.47 10.05
N PHE A 41 -8.66 -0.10 8.96
CA PHE A 41 -9.39 -1.35 8.99
C PHE A 41 -8.41 -2.51 8.87
N ILE A 42 -8.76 -3.67 9.44
CA ILE A 42 -8.08 -4.95 9.22
C ILE A 42 -9.00 -5.85 8.39
N ALA A 43 -8.46 -6.43 7.33
CA ALA A 43 -9.13 -7.38 6.45
C ALA A 43 -8.46 -8.74 6.59
N THR A 44 -9.20 -9.74 7.06
CA THR A 44 -8.70 -11.10 7.31
C THR A 44 -9.34 -12.07 6.33
N SER A 45 -8.51 -12.85 5.64
CA SER A 45 -8.95 -13.93 4.74
C SER A 45 -8.70 -15.31 5.35
N SER A 46 -9.36 -16.35 4.84
CA SER A 46 -9.22 -17.71 5.37
C SER A 46 -7.96 -18.44 4.94
N ASN A 47 -7.35 -18.04 3.83
CA ASN A 47 -6.17 -18.68 3.27
C ASN A 47 -5.29 -17.64 2.55
N GLU A 48 -4.08 -18.06 2.19
CA GLU A 48 -3.09 -17.22 1.55
C GLU A 48 -3.52 -16.75 0.15
N GLU A 49 -4.22 -17.59 -0.62
CA GLU A 49 -4.67 -17.25 -1.97
C GLU A 49 -5.66 -16.08 -1.95
N TYR A 50 -6.70 -16.17 -1.13
CA TYR A 50 -7.68 -15.10 -0.97
C TYR A 50 -7.05 -13.85 -0.36
N TYR A 51 -6.12 -14.01 0.59
CA TYR A 51 -5.38 -12.89 1.13
C TYR A 51 -4.63 -12.11 0.05
N LYS A 52 -3.86 -12.79 -0.81
CA LYS A 52 -3.17 -12.16 -1.94
C LYS A 52 -4.18 -11.52 -2.91
N PHE A 53 -5.25 -12.24 -3.26
CA PHE A 53 -6.33 -11.73 -4.09
C PHE A 53 -6.87 -10.39 -3.57
N PHE A 54 -7.33 -10.36 -2.32
CA PHE A 54 -8.01 -9.20 -1.76
C PHE A 54 -7.05 -8.05 -1.49
N PHE A 55 -5.80 -8.32 -1.11
CA PHE A 55 -4.78 -7.27 -0.97
C PHE A 55 -4.60 -6.51 -2.29
N TRP A 56 -4.40 -7.25 -3.39
CA TRP A 56 -4.17 -6.64 -4.72
C TRP A 56 -5.43 -6.05 -5.34
N LEU A 57 -6.60 -6.63 -5.06
CA LEU A 57 -7.86 -6.02 -5.42
C LEU A 57 -8.01 -4.64 -4.77
N VAL A 58 -7.81 -4.55 -3.45
CA VAL A 58 -7.88 -3.27 -2.71
C VAL A 58 -6.81 -2.30 -3.20
N TYR A 59 -5.61 -2.79 -3.52
CA TYR A 59 -4.57 -1.97 -4.13
C TYR A 59 -5.05 -1.37 -5.46
N GLY A 60 -5.63 -2.19 -6.35
CA GLY A 60 -6.19 -1.75 -7.62
C GLY A 60 -7.33 -0.74 -7.45
N LEU A 61 -8.24 -0.98 -6.51
CA LEU A 61 -9.33 -0.05 -6.17
C LEU A 61 -8.80 1.30 -5.69
N HIS A 62 -7.75 1.31 -4.87
CA HIS A 62 -7.11 2.53 -4.41
C HIS A 62 -6.40 3.26 -5.55
N GLN A 63 -5.58 2.56 -6.34
CA GLN A 63 -4.82 3.17 -7.44
C GLN A 63 -5.71 3.72 -8.56
N SER A 64 -6.82 3.05 -8.86
CA SER A 64 -7.82 3.52 -9.82
C SER A 64 -8.68 4.67 -9.30
N GLY A 65 -8.52 5.06 -8.03
CA GLY A 65 -9.32 6.11 -7.41
C GLY A 65 -10.77 5.72 -7.12
N LYS A 66 -11.13 4.43 -7.21
CA LYS A 66 -12.50 3.96 -6.93
C LYS A 66 -12.96 4.28 -5.52
N PHE A 67 -12.06 4.32 -4.54
CA PHE A 67 -12.41 4.74 -3.19
C PHE A 67 -12.68 6.24 -3.04
N LYS A 68 -12.16 7.09 -3.93
CA LYS A 68 -12.27 8.55 -3.79
C LYS A 68 -13.70 9.05 -3.84
N VAL A 69 -14.58 8.42 -4.62
CA VAL A 69 -16.00 8.79 -4.70
C VAL A 69 -16.75 8.51 -3.40
N HIS A 70 -16.20 7.66 -2.54
CA HIS A 70 -16.74 7.32 -1.22
C HIS A 70 -16.07 8.09 -0.08
N HIS A 71 -15.09 8.95 -0.39
CA HIS A 71 -14.46 9.81 0.61
C HIS A 71 -15.47 10.83 1.14
N ARG A 72 -15.49 11.01 2.45
CA ARG A 72 -16.31 12.01 3.17
C ARG A 72 -15.42 12.89 4.03
N GLY A 73 -15.96 14.03 4.46
CA GLY A 73 -15.24 15.00 5.28
C GLY A 73 -14.52 16.06 4.42
N SER A 74 -14.64 17.32 4.84
CA SER A 74 -14.08 18.47 4.12
C SER A 74 -12.62 18.74 4.45
N VAL A 75 -12.26 18.65 5.73
CA VAL A 75 -10.88 18.93 6.20
C VAL A 75 -10.03 17.67 6.21
N ILE A 76 -10.57 16.56 6.70
CA ILE A 76 -9.88 15.26 6.74
C ILE A 76 -10.76 14.23 6.04
N PRO A 77 -10.44 13.88 4.78
CA PRO A 77 -11.15 12.85 4.06
C PRO A 77 -11.09 11.51 4.79
N TYR A 78 -12.16 10.73 4.74
CA TYR A 78 -12.20 9.37 5.27
C TYR A 78 -13.14 8.49 4.45
N ILE A 79 -12.92 7.17 4.51
CA ILE A 79 -13.83 6.18 3.93
C ILE A 79 -14.41 5.33 5.06
N ASN A 80 -15.73 5.09 5.02
CA ASN A 80 -16.37 4.24 6.00
C ASN A 80 -16.10 2.76 5.67
N ILE A 81 -16.31 1.89 6.65
CA ILE A 81 -16.01 0.46 6.47
C ILE A 81 -16.98 -0.23 5.50
N GLU A 82 -18.23 0.23 5.41
CA GLU A 82 -19.24 -0.42 4.57
C GLU A 82 -19.02 -0.12 3.09
N ASP A 83 -18.59 1.08 2.73
CA ASP A 83 -18.19 1.43 1.37
C ASP A 83 -16.99 0.58 0.94
N VAL A 84 -16.00 0.37 1.83
CA VAL A 84 -14.87 -0.53 1.54
C VAL A 84 -15.37 -1.95 1.26
N ARG A 85 -16.26 -2.49 2.10
CA ARG A 85 -16.84 -3.84 1.90
C ARG A 85 -17.63 -3.93 0.60
N THR A 86 -18.45 -2.92 0.29
CA THR A 86 -19.26 -2.85 -0.92
C THR A 86 -18.38 -2.81 -2.17
N CYS A 87 -17.40 -1.90 -2.24
CA CYS A 87 -16.46 -1.85 -3.36
C CYS A 87 -15.70 -3.17 -3.57
N ILE A 88 -15.25 -3.80 -2.47
CA ILE A 88 -14.58 -5.09 -2.55
C ILE A 88 -15.52 -6.15 -3.12
N ARG A 89 -16.76 -6.25 -2.62
CA ARG A 89 -17.74 -7.26 -3.08
C ARG A 89 -18.08 -7.07 -4.56
N GLU A 90 -18.43 -5.85 -4.96
CA GLU A 90 -18.83 -5.53 -6.33
C GLU A 90 -17.73 -5.88 -7.33
N VAL A 91 -16.49 -5.44 -7.07
CA VAL A 91 -15.40 -5.65 -8.03
C VAL A 91 -14.85 -7.07 -7.97
N ALA A 92 -14.86 -7.73 -6.80
CA ALA A 92 -14.47 -9.12 -6.68
C ALA A 92 -15.38 -10.05 -7.51
N LEU A 93 -16.69 -9.82 -7.54
CA LEU A 93 -17.63 -10.59 -8.37
C LEU A 93 -17.32 -10.49 -9.86
N LEU A 94 -16.88 -9.31 -10.33
CA LEU A 94 -16.53 -9.08 -11.73
C LEU A 94 -15.18 -9.71 -12.11
N ILE A 95 -14.23 -9.75 -11.19
CA ILE A 95 -12.86 -10.20 -11.45
C ILE A 95 -12.71 -11.71 -11.24
N HIS A 96 -13.42 -12.30 -10.27
CA HIS A 96 -13.28 -13.71 -9.90
C HIS A 96 -13.44 -14.68 -11.09
N PRO A 97 -14.39 -14.51 -12.03
CA PRO A 97 -14.49 -15.39 -13.21
C PRO A 97 -13.26 -15.37 -14.12
N ASN A 98 -12.49 -14.27 -14.13
CA ASN A 98 -11.32 -14.08 -14.97
C ASN A 98 -10.02 -13.94 -14.15
N TRP A 99 -9.97 -14.63 -13.00
CA TRP A 99 -8.87 -14.51 -12.03
C TRP A 99 -7.48 -14.71 -12.66
N GLN A 100 -7.31 -15.68 -13.55
CA GLN A 100 -6.04 -15.93 -14.24
C GLN A 100 -5.51 -14.71 -15.01
N ARG A 101 -6.40 -13.91 -15.63
CA ARG A 101 -6.00 -12.67 -16.31
C ARG A 101 -5.55 -11.63 -15.30
N PHE A 102 -6.24 -11.54 -14.17
CA PHE A 102 -5.86 -10.62 -13.10
C PHE A 102 -4.54 -11.02 -12.43
N GLN A 103 -4.23 -12.32 -12.30
CA GLN A 103 -2.94 -12.78 -11.79
C GLN A 103 -1.75 -12.28 -12.62
N LYS A 104 -1.89 -12.18 -13.95
CA LYS A 104 -0.85 -11.59 -14.81
C LYS A 104 -0.64 -10.10 -14.50
N ILE A 105 -1.72 -9.36 -14.27
CA ILE A 105 -1.66 -7.95 -13.85
C ILE A 105 -1.00 -7.84 -12.49
N PHE A 106 -1.32 -8.72 -11.54
CA PHE A 106 -0.67 -8.78 -10.23
C PHE A 106 0.85 -8.92 -10.35
N SER A 107 1.35 -9.88 -11.13
CA SER A 107 2.81 -10.06 -11.31
C SER A 107 3.48 -8.81 -11.89
N ALA A 108 2.81 -8.12 -12.82
CA ALA A 108 3.31 -6.85 -13.34
C ALA A 108 3.31 -5.74 -12.28
N LEU A 109 2.24 -5.62 -11.47
CA LEU A 109 2.14 -4.63 -10.40
C LEU A 109 3.20 -4.85 -9.31
N GLU A 110 3.47 -6.10 -8.95
CA GLU A 110 4.51 -6.45 -7.98
C GLU A 110 5.90 -6.04 -8.50
N LYS A 111 6.22 -6.36 -9.75
CA LYS A 111 7.47 -5.91 -10.41
C LYS A 111 7.57 -4.39 -10.44
N CYS A 112 6.48 -3.68 -10.77
CA CYS A 112 6.46 -2.22 -10.72
C CYS A 112 6.73 -1.68 -9.32
N SER A 113 6.17 -2.32 -8.28
CA SER A 113 6.41 -1.93 -6.88
C SER A 113 7.87 -2.13 -6.48
N GLN A 114 8.48 -3.26 -6.86
CA GLN A 114 9.89 -3.53 -6.60
C GLN A 114 10.81 -2.54 -7.31
N LEU A 115 10.54 -2.24 -8.59
CA LEU A 115 11.29 -1.23 -9.34
C LEU A 115 11.22 0.15 -8.68
N LYS A 116 10.02 0.58 -8.24
CA LYS A 116 9.84 1.84 -7.51
C LYS A 116 10.69 1.88 -6.22
N SER A 117 10.71 0.78 -5.47
CA SER A 117 11.53 0.66 -4.26
C SER A 117 13.02 0.79 -4.57
N ASN A 118 13.50 0.08 -5.60
CA ASN A 118 14.91 0.12 -6.01
C ASN A 118 15.31 1.53 -6.46
N LEU A 119 14.49 2.20 -7.26
CA LEU A 119 14.74 3.57 -7.70
C LEU A 119 14.80 4.54 -6.51
N ALA A 120 13.90 4.41 -5.54
CA ALA A 120 13.93 5.23 -4.33
C ALA A 120 15.24 5.04 -3.52
N GLN A 121 15.72 3.79 -3.41
CA GLN A 121 17.01 3.50 -2.77
C GLN A 121 18.18 4.08 -3.56
N GLN A 122 18.14 4.02 -4.89
CA GLN A 122 19.17 4.61 -5.74
C GLN A 122 19.24 6.13 -5.57
N ILE A 123 18.10 6.83 -5.48
CA ILE A 123 18.05 8.28 -5.20
C ILE A 123 18.76 8.59 -3.87
N VAL A 124 18.45 7.84 -2.81
CA VAL A 124 19.09 8.04 -1.50
C VAL A 124 20.60 7.77 -1.56
N ALA A 125 21.01 6.73 -2.29
CA ALA A 125 22.42 6.37 -2.45
C ALA A 125 23.19 7.45 -3.22
N THR A 126 22.63 7.99 -4.30
CA THR A 126 23.28 9.04 -5.10
C THR A 126 23.39 10.34 -4.32
N GLU A 127 22.38 10.74 -3.55
CA GLU A 127 22.46 11.90 -2.65
C GLU A 127 23.57 11.77 -1.61
N LYS A 128 23.74 10.58 -1.03
CA LYS A 128 24.84 10.31 -0.08
C LYS A 128 26.20 10.40 -0.76
N LEU A 129 26.35 9.82 -1.95
CA LEU A 129 27.58 9.88 -2.71
C LEU A 129 27.95 11.33 -3.06
N GLN A 130 26.99 12.13 -3.54
CA GLN A 130 27.22 13.55 -3.82
C GLN A 130 27.77 14.29 -2.59
N LYS A 131 27.17 14.09 -1.42
CA LYS A 131 27.63 14.70 -0.16
C LYS A 131 29.05 14.24 0.20
N ALA A 132 29.34 12.95 0.06
CA ALA A 132 30.64 12.39 0.37
C ALA A 132 31.74 12.98 -0.52
N LEU A 133 31.50 13.06 -1.84
CA LEU A 133 32.43 13.64 -2.80
C LEU A 133 32.75 15.11 -2.50
N LEU A 134 31.73 15.93 -2.21
CA LEU A 134 31.94 17.33 -1.85
C LEU A 134 32.69 17.47 -0.53
N HIS A 135 32.34 16.65 0.47
CA HIS A 135 33.04 16.66 1.74
C HIS A 135 34.52 16.29 1.57
N GLU A 136 34.82 15.25 0.80
CA GLU A 136 36.19 14.85 0.49
C GLU A 136 36.98 15.99 -0.17
N TYR A 137 36.39 16.63 -1.18
CA TYR A 137 37.00 17.77 -1.87
C TYR A 137 37.31 18.94 -0.91
N PHE A 138 36.36 19.31 -0.04
CA PHE A 138 36.59 20.38 0.93
C PHE A 138 37.65 20.04 1.97
N GLN A 139 37.76 18.77 2.38
CA GLN A 139 38.84 18.32 3.28
C GLN A 139 40.21 18.39 2.58
N GLN A 140 40.28 18.01 1.30
CA GLN A 140 41.52 18.12 0.52
C GLN A 140 42.00 19.57 0.43
N ILE A 141 41.10 20.53 0.13
CA ILE A 141 41.44 21.96 0.11
C ILE A 141 41.97 22.43 1.47
N LYS A 142 41.30 22.03 2.56
CA LYS A 142 41.69 22.45 3.91
C LYS A 142 43.09 21.95 4.31
N ASN A 143 43.47 20.77 3.83
CA ASN A 143 44.72 20.10 4.20
C ASN A 143 45.87 20.38 3.20
N ALA A 144 45.64 21.16 2.15
CA ALA A 144 46.69 21.48 1.18
C ALA A 144 47.78 22.39 1.81
N PRO A 145 49.07 22.12 1.57
CA PRO A 145 50.15 22.97 2.04
C PRO A 145 50.05 24.37 1.41
N LYS A 146 50.32 25.40 2.23
CA LYS A 146 50.36 26.81 1.79
C LYS A 146 51.59 27.11 0.96
#